data_AF-A0A8T3TJV5-F1
#
_entry.id   AF-A0A8T3TJV5-F1
#
_cell.length_a   1.000
_cell.length_b   1.000
_cell.length_c   1.000
_cell.angle_alpha   90.00
_cell.angle_beta   90.00
_cell.angle_gamma   90.00
#
_symmetry.space_group_name_H-M   'P 1'
#
loop_
_entity.id
_entity.type
_entity.pdbx_description
1 polymer ?
#
loop_
_entity_poly.entity_id
_entity_poly.type
_entity_poly.pdbx_seq_one_letter_code
_entity_poly.pdbx_strand_id
1 'polypeptide(L)' 'LFLYPGNRHLFADSSLSDYDEGAATLLRQRVLSFLDNVE' A
#
# COMPACT_ATOMS: atom_id res chain seq x y z
N LEU A 1 -2.60 12.83 -0.95
CA LEU A 1 -1.83 12.18 0.14
C LEU A 1 -2.74 11.17 0.83
N PHE A 2 -2.31 9.92 0.99
CA PHE A 2 -3.08 8.87 1.65
C PHE A 2 -2.38 8.46 2.95
N LEU A 3 -3.15 8.34 4.03
CA LEU A 3 -2.69 7.73 5.27
C LEU A 3 -3.31 6.34 5.40
N TYR A 4 -2.50 5.38 5.82
CA TYR A 4 -2.94 4.03 6.15
C TYR A 4 -3.02 3.93 7.68
N PRO A 5 -4.12 3.40 8.24
CA PRO A 5 -4.23 3.20 9.68
C PRO A 5 -3.06 2.36 10.22
N GLY A 6 -2.59 2.68 11.42
CA GLY A 6 -1.47 2.00 12.07
C GLY A 6 -0.23 2.87 12.22
N ASN A 7 0.83 2.26 12.76
CA ASN A 7 2.10 2.93 13.08
C ASN A 7 3.33 2.19 12.52
N ARG A 8 3.12 1.24 11.60
CA ARG A 8 4.17 0.40 11.01
C ARG A 8 4.58 0.93 9.64
N HIS A 9 5.88 0.94 9.37
CA HIS A 9 6.43 1.63 8.20
C HIS A 9 6.35 0.79 6.91
N LEU A 10 6.83 -0.47 6.97
CA LEU A 10 6.98 -1.36 5.82
C LEU A 10 5.76 -2.28 5.63
N PHE A 11 4.55 -1.72 5.78
CA PHE A 11 3.31 -2.51 5.77
C PHE A 11 3.01 -3.24 4.46
N ALA A 12 3.66 -2.84 3.36
CA ALA A 12 3.45 -3.43 2.04
C ALA A 12 4.37 -4.64 1.76
N ASP A 13 5.33 -4.95 2.64
CA ASP A 13 6.27 -6.06 2.46
C ASP A 13 5.77 -7.31 3.20
N SER A 14 5.34 -8.33 2.43
CA SER A 14 4.78 -9.57 2.96
C SER A 14 5.79 -10.50 3.64
N SER A 15 7.09 -10.20 3.57
CA SER A 15 8.13 -10.95 4.27
C SER A 15 8.33 -10.51 5.72
N LEU A 16 7.75 -9.36 6.11
CA LEU A 16 7.96 -8.76 7.42
C LEU A 16 6.76 -8.98 8.36
N SER A 17 7.03 -8.98 9.66
CA SER A 17 5.98 -8.97 10.69
C SER A 17 5.05 -7.76 10.60
N ASP A 18 5.52 -6.71 9.93
CA ASP A 18 4.84 -5.44 9.77
C ASP A 18 3.84 -5.42 8.62
N TYR A 19 3.79 -6.48 7.81
CA TYR A 19 2.84 -6.64 6.72
C TYR A 19 1.39 -6.44 7.19
N ASP A 20 0.68 -5.57 6.49
CA ASP A 20 -0.76 -5.38 6.63
C ASP A 20 -1.40 -5.61 5.26
N GLU A 21 -2.06 -6.75 5.09
CA GLU A 21 -2.67 -7.17 3.83
C GLU A 21 -3.72 -6.17 3.32
N GLY A 22 -4.51 -5.58 4.23
CA GLY A 22 -5.55 -4.62 3.87
C GLY A 22 -4.96 -3.32 3.33
N ALA A 23 -3.98 -2.77 4.05
CA ALA A 23 -3.28 -1.57 3.63
C ALA A 23 -2.47 -1.79 2.34
N ALA A 24 -1.75 -2.92 2.22
CA ALA A 24 -0.98 -3.28 1.03
C ALA A 24 -1.87 -3.44 -0.21
N THR A 25 -3.04 -4.08 -0.07
CA THR A 25 -4.00 -4.25 -1.16
C THR A 25 -4.53 -2.89 -1.65
N LEU A 26 -4.91 -2.01 -0.72
CA LEU A 26 -5.42 -0.68 -1.04
C LEU A 26 -4.34 0.21 -1.68
N LEU A 27 -3.09 0.10 -1.21
CA LEU A 27 -1.95 0.76 -1.84
C LEU A 27 -1.76 0.29 -3.29
N ARG A 28 -1.73 -1.02 -3.52
CA ARG A 28 -1.55 -1.59 -4.87
C ARG A 28 -2.63 -1.09 -5.83
N GLN A 29 -3.89 -1.11 -5.43
CA GLN A 29 -5.00 -0.61 -6.27
C GLN A 29 -4.81 0.86 -6.66
N ARG A 30 -4.48 1.72 -5.69
CA ARG A 30 -4.27 3.15 -5.94
C ARG A 30 -3.09 3.42 -6.85
N VAL A 31 -1.98 2.72 -6.66
CA VAL A 31 -0.79 2.87 -7.51
C VAL A 31 -1.08 2.44 -8.94
N LEU A 32 -1.72 1.29 -9.13
CA LEU A 32 -2.11 0.83 -10.48
C LEU A 32 -3.05 1.83 -11.15
N SER A 33 -4.12 2.27 -10.47
CA SER A 33 -5.02 3.28 -11.03
C SER A 33 -4.34 4.62 -11.30
N PHE A 34 -3.32 4.99 -10.54
CA PHE A 34 -2.52 6.18 -10.83
C PHE A 34 -1.68 5.99 -12.10
N LEU A 35 -0.98 4.86 -12.21
CA LEU A 35 -0.11 4.55 -13.36
C LEU A 35 -0.92 4.37 -14.65
N ASP A 36 -2.15 3.86 -14.58
CA ASP A 36 -3.05 3.76 -15.73
C ASP A 36 -3.37 5.12 -16.38
N ASN A 37 -3.15 6.22 -15.66
CA ASN A 37 -3.40 7.58 -16.15
C ASN A 37 -2.11 8.34 -16.53
N VAL A 38 -0.97 7.65 -16.69
CA VAL A 38 0.31 8.25 -17.10
C VAL A 38 0.62 7.83 -18.54
N GLU A 39 0.63 8.80 -19.48
CA GLU A 39 1.12 8.67 -20.87
C GLU A 39 2.65 8.82 -20.97
#